data_AF-A0A359G1T5-F1
#
_entry.id   AF-A0A359G1T5-F1
#
_cell.length_a   1.000
_cell.length_b   1.000
_cell.length_c   1.000
_cell.angle_alpha   90.00
_cell.angle_beta   90.00
_cell.angle_gamma   90.00
#
_symmetry.space_group_name_H-M   'P 1'
#
loop_
_entity.id
_entity.type
_entity.pdbx_description
1 polymer ?
#
loop_
_entity_poly.entity_id
_entity_poly.type
_entity_poly.pdbx_seq_one_letter_code
_entity_poly.pdbx_strand_id
1 'polypeptide(L)'
;MKKKILALCLLLTGWALPPFGALADGRIEAPTSVERVTLFIDGAQVTRTCEATLPAGVSTLLFRGLSYHLDEKSLRINAHGPFTVASVERRFGYADSVARTERQTRLGEALREAEGALRRLDAACEVIDAEEELLRTNCSAGGGAALSAARELTAFYAERLGELKRRRIALDDERRTLTERRQSLQRELAQVGGRDDLPMSEVEVRVEAPAPCRARFALTYYVRHAGWFPSYDLRSEGLSHPVELVYKAHVFQHTGERWDDVALTLSSSDPSLGNVAPQLKTYWLDFGLAPPRYDLGVRDNAVAGRVTGSDGEPLVGATVSLPGRTLGTVTDVDGRYRLTLPGDASELSFSYVGYEPVRRPIAGSTLDVVLREDRTCLDEVVVTA
;
A
#
# COMPACT_ATOMS: atom_id res chain seq x y z
N MET A 1 -52.49 -17.17 -40.24
CA MET A 1 -52.33 -17.57 -38.82
C MET A 1 -51.40 -18.77 -38.73
N LYS A 2 -50.15 -18.60 -38.28
CA LYS A 2 -49.38 -19.48 -37.37
C LYS A 2 -47.95 -18.94 -37.27
N LYS A 3 -47.37 -19.12 -36.08
CA LYS A 3 -46.36 -18.25 -35.48
C LYS A 3 -44.93 -18.66 -35.84
N LYS A 4 -44.08 -17.63 -35.86
CA LYS A 4 -42.61 -17.61 -35.92
C LYS A 4 -41.98 -18.50 -34.85
N ILE A 5 -40.97 -19.29 -35.23
CA ILE A 5 -39.83 -19.66 -34.38
C ILE A 5 -38.59 -19.63 -35.30
N LEU A 6 -37.83 -18.53 -35.24
CA LEU A 6 -36.51 -18.43 -35.83
C LEU A 6 -35.53 -18.53 -34.66
N ALA A 7 -34.72 -19.58 -34.64
CA ALA A 7 -33.66 -19.77 -33.65
C ALA A 7 -32.57 -18.71 -33.88
N LEU A 8 -32.46 -17.77 -32.93
CA LEU A 8 -31.41 -16.76 -32.89
C LEU A 8 -30.22 -17.37 -32.11
N CYS A 9 -29.21 -17.85 -32.84
CA CYS A 9 -27.90 -18.17 -32.26
C CYS A 9 -27.27 -16.88 -31.73
N LEU A 10 -27.35 -16.69 -30.41
CA LEU A 10 -26.60 -15.67 -29.69
C LEU A 10 -25.12 -16.07 -29.71
N LEU A 11 -24.32 -15.39 -30.53
CA LEU A 11 -22.87 -15.39 -30.45
C LEU A 11 -22.48 -14.73 -29.12
N LEU A 12 -22.23 -15.58 -28.11
CA LEU A 12 -21.44 -15.26 -26.93
C LEU A 12 -20.03 -14.87 -27.41
N THR A 13 -19.81 -13.57 -27.66
CA THR A 13 -18.46 -13.02 -27.69
C THR A 13 -17.93 -13.13 -26.28
N GLY A 14 -17.20 -14.22 -26.02
CA GLY A 14 -16.41 -14.36 -24.81
C GLY A 14 -15.50 -13.15 -24.69
N TRP A 15 -15.55 -12.49 -23.53
CA TRP A 15 -14.47 -11.63 -23.08
C TRP A 15 -13.19 -12.47 -23.04
N ALA A 16 -12.41 -12.38 -24.11
CA ALA A 16 -11.03 -12.81 -24.09
C ALA A 16 -10.30 -11.85 -23.16
N LEU A 17 -9.93 -12.35 -21.97
CA LEU A 17 -8.92 -11.73 -21.12
C LEU A 17 -7.69 -11.40 -21.99
N PRO A 18 -7.08 -10.22 -21.85
CA PRO A 18 -5.87 -9.90 -22.60
C PRO A 18 -4.79 -10.94 -22.28
N PRO A 19 -3.99 -11.38 -23.28
CA PRO A 19 -2.87 -12.27 -23.02
C PRO A 19 -1.89 -11.56 -22.10
N PHE A 20 -1.49 -12.23 -21.02
CA PHE A 20 -0.43 -11.78 -20.12
C PHE A 20 0.81 -11.40 -20.95
N GLY A 21 1.28 -10.17 -20.77
CA GLY A 21 2.48 -9.68 -21.43
C GLY A 21 3.70 -10.40 -20.87
N ALA A 22 4.35 -11.23 -21.69
CA ALA A 22 5.67 -11.73 -21.36
C ALA A 22 6.68 -10.58 -21.50
N LEU A 23 7.33 -10.20 -20.41
CA LEU A 23 8.48 -9.30 -20.45
C LEU A 23 9.69 -10.05 -21.01
N ALA A 24 10.65 -9.32 -21.59
CA ALA A 24 11.78 -9.83 -22.39
C ALA A 24 12.82 -10.70 -21.64
N ASP A 25 12.46 -11.33 -20.52
CA ASP A 25 13.37 -11.99 -19.58
C ASP A 25 12.74 -13.26 -18.95
N GLY A 26 11.71 -13.85 -19.58
CA GLY A 26 10.98 -15.00 -19.03
C GLY A 26 10.10 -14.65 -17.80
N ARG A 27 9.88 -13.35 -17.56
CA ARG A 27 9.00 -12.86 -16.48
C ARG A 27 7.58 -12.71 -17.00
N ILE A 28 6.66 -13.32 -16.28
CA ILE A 28 5.22 -13.26 -16.54
C ILE A 28 4.62 -12.32 -15.51
N GLU A 29 4.12 -11.17 -15.96
CA GLU A 29 3.35 -10.30 -15.09
C GLU A 29 2.03 -10.99 -14.75
N ALA A 30 1.68 -11.03 -13.48
CA ALA A 30 0.42 -11.63 -13.02
C ALA A 30 -0.37 -10.58 -12.22
N PRO A 31 -1.19 -9.74 -12.88
CA PRO A 31 -2.17 -8.90 -12.20
C PRO A 31 -2.99 -9.71 -11.19
N THR A 32 -3.08 -9.18 -9.98
CA THR A 32 -3.83 -9.77 -8.86
C THR A 32 -4.98 -8.86 -8.48
N SER A 33 -6.11 -9.45 -8.11
CA SER A 33 -7.26 -8.73 -7.56
C SER A 33 -7.45 -9.09 -6.08
N VAL A 34 -7.84 -8.10 -5.27
CA VAL A 34 -8.20 -8.34 -3.87
C VAL A 34 -9.58 -9.00 -3.84
N GLU A 35 -9.69 -10.18 -3.23
CA GLU A 35 -10.95 -10.94 -3.14
C GLU A 35 -11.58 -10.80 -1.76
N ARG A 36 -10.75 -10.83 -0.70
CA ARG A 36 -11.21 -10.86 0.69
C ARG A 36 -10.30 -10.02 1.58
N VAL A 37 -10.91 -9.27 2.49
CA VAL A 37 -10.20 -8.48 3.49
C VAL A 37 -10.81 -8.75 4.86
N THR A 38 -9.96 -9.14 5.81
CA THR A 38 -10.35 -9.20 7.23
C THR A 38 -9.72 -8.03 7.95
N LEU A 39 -10.53 -7.10 8.43
CA LEU A 39 -10.09 -5.95 9.22
C LEU A 39 -10.02 -6.32 10.69
N PHE A 40 -8.88 -6.00 11.29
CA PHE A 40 -8.62 -6.07 12.71
C PHE A 40 -8.56 -4.65 13.29
N ILE A 41 -8.37 -4.54 14.61
CA ILE A 41 -8.26 -3.24 15.28
C ILE A 41 -6.97 -2.51 14.83
N ASP A 42 -5.87 -3.24 14.65
CA ASP A 42 -4.53 -2.68 14.33
C ASP A 42 -3.98 -3.09 12.95
N GLY A 43 -4.83 -3.56 12.04
CA GLY A 43 -4.38 -3.95 10.71
C GLY A 43 -5.44 -4.66 9.88
N ALA A 44 -5.04 -5.12 8.71
CA ALA A 44 -5.87 -5.91 7.82
C ALA A 44 -5.11 -7.13 7.31
N GLN A 45 -5.79 -8.28 7.23
CA GLN A 45 -5.33 -9.39 6.42
C GLN A 45 -6.01 -9.31 5.05
N VAL A 46 -5.20 -9.22 4.00
CA VAL A 46 -5.65 -9.12 2.62
C VAL A 46 -5.36 -10.43 1.90
N THR A 47 -6.35 -10.94 1.20
CA THR A 47 -6.22 -12.10 0.32
C THR A 47 -6.45 -11.66 -1.12
N ARG A 48 -5.41 -11.85 -1.93
CA ARG A 48 -5.41 -11.59 -3.37
C ARG A 48 -5.38 -12.88 -4.14
N THR A 49 -6.06 -12.92 -5.26
CA THR A 49 -6.06 -14.07 -6.16
C THR A 49 -5.68 -13.66 -7.59
N CYS A 50 -5.05 -14.59 -8.29
CA CYS A 50 -4.82 -14.49 -9.72
C CYS A 50 -4.74 -15.88 -10.34
N GLU A 51 -5.02 -15.94 -11.64
CA GLU A 51 -4.81 -17.12 -12.46
C GLU A 51 -3.77 -16.81 -13.51
N ALA A 52 -2.73 -17.64 -13.62
CA ALA A 52 -1.69 -17.47 -14.63
C ALA A 52 -1.48 -18.79 -15.39
N THR A 53 -1.16 -18.67 -16.68
CA THR A 53 -0.77 -19.82 -17.50
C THR A 53 0.74 -19.91 -17.51
N LEU A 54 1.28 -21.03 -17.02
CA LEU A 54 2.71 -21.27 -16.92
C LEU A 54 3.17 -22.12 -18.12
N PRO A 55 4.23 -21.71 -18.84
CA PRO A 55 4.91 -22.58 -19.78
C PRO A 55 5.68 -23.69 -19.04
N ALA A 56 6.07 -24.74 -19.77
CA ALA A 56 6.97 -25.74 -19.22
C ALA A 56 8.36 -25.15 -18.95
N GLY A 57 8.97 -25.51 -17.82
CA GLY A 57 10.25 -25.01 -17.35
C GLY A 57 10.13 -24.00 -16.21
N VAL A 58 11.19 -23.22 -16.01
CA VAL A 58 11.27 -22.20 -14.96
C VAL A 58 10.63 -20.91 -15.43
N SER A 59 9.66 -20.41 -14.67
CA SER A 59 9.00 -19.12 -14.90
C SER A 59 9.12 -18.24 -13.67
N THR A 60 9.32 -16.94 -13.89
CA THR A 60 9.29 -15.95 -12.80
C THR A 60 7.99 -15.16 -12.89
N LEU A 61 7.14 -15.28 -11.88
CA LEU A 61 5.91 -14.52 -11.75
C LEU A 61 6.18 -13.22 -11.00
N LEU A 62 5.72 -12.10 -11.54
CA LEU A 62 5.80 -10.80 -10.91
C LEU A 62 4.41 -10.34 -10.46
N PHE A 63 4.20 -10.26 -9.15
CA PHE A 63 3.01 -9.70 -8.53
C PHE A 63 3.22 -8.23 -8.21
N ARG A 64 2.50 -7.36 -8.89
CA ARG A 64 2.55 -5.90 -8.76
C ARG A 64 1.41 -5.33 -7.93
N GLY A 65 1.59 -4.09 -7.44
CA GLY A 65 0.54 -3.35 -6.73
C GLY A 65 0.20 -3.86 -5.33
N LEU A 66 1.19 -4.36 -4.58
CA LEU A 66 1.06 -4.69 -3.15
C LEU A 66 1.37 -3.47 -2.28
N SER A 67 0.71 -3.35 -1.13
CA SER A 67 0.91 -2.25 -0.18
C SER A 67 2.38 -2.15 0.26
N TYR A 68 2.90 -0.92 0.37
CA TYR A 68 4.18 -0.66 1.03
C TYR A 68 4.19 -1.13 2.50
N HIS A 69 3.05 -1.01 3.19
CA HIS A 69 2.87 -1.38 4.60
C HIS A 69 2.65 -2.88 4.85
N LEU A 70 2.89 -3.71 3.83
CA LEU A 70 2.93 -5.16 3.92
C LEU A 70 4.00 -5.62 4.92
N ASP A 71 3.61 -6.47 5.87
CA ASP A 71 4.55 -7.22 6.72
C ASP A 71 5.11 -8.42 5.95
N GLU A 72 6.41 -8.40 5.66
CA GLU A 72 7.12 -9.44 4.91
C GLU A 72 7.00 -10.82 5.55
N LYS A 73 7.01 -10.90 6.89
CA LYS A 73 6.94 -12.17 7.63
C LYS A 73 5.56 -12.81 7.57
N SER A 74 4.55 -12.04 7.18
CA SER A 74 3.16 -12.50 7.10
C SER A 74 2.78 -13.03 5.71
N LEU A 75 3.63 -12.83 4.70
CA LEU A 75 3.35 -13.20 3.32
C LEU A 75 3.28 -14.72 3.17
N ARG A 76 2.11 -15.21 2.77
CA ARG A 76 1.84 -16.62 2.47
C ARG A 76 1.32 -16.74 1.05
N ILE A 77 1.88 -17.69 0.30
CA ILE A 77 1.47 -17.95 -1.08
C ILE A 77 0.95 -19.37 -1.15
N ASN A 78 -0.35 -19.50 -1.42
CA ASN A 78 -0.97 -20.78 -1.70
C ASN A 78 -1.10 -20.90 -3.21
N ALA A 79 -0.53 -21.95 -3.77
CA ALA A 79 -0.51 -22.19 -5.19
C ALA A 79 -1.01 -23.63 -5.43
N HIS A 80 -2.00 -23.78 -6.31
CA HIS A 80 -2.55 -25.10 -6.64
C HIS A 80 -2.26 -25.43 -8.10
N GLY A 81 -1.52 -26.51 -8.32
CA GLY A 81 -1.25 -27.08 -9.64
C GLY A 81 -0.01 -27.98 -9.64
N PRO A 82 0.29 -28.60 -10.79
CA PRO A 82 1.43 -29.51 -10.95
C PRO A 82 2.72 -28.71 -11.18
N PHE A 83 3.18 -27.93 -10.19
CA PHE A 83 4.42 -27.14 -10.25
C PHE A 83 5.05 -27.00 -8.85
N THR A 84 6.34 -26.72 -8.79
CA THR A 84 7.07 -26.46 -7.54
C THR A 84 7.37 -24.96 -7.41
N VAL A 85 7.26 -24.43 -6.19
CA VAL A 85 7.65 -23.04 -5.89
C VAL A 85 9.10 -23.06 -5.43
N ALA A 86 9.98 -22.45 -6.20
CA ALA A 86 11.43 -22.45 -5.95
C ALA A 86 11.85 -21.33 -4.99
N SER A 87 11.32 -20.11 -5.18
CA SER A 87 11.63 -18.98 -4.30
C SER A 87 10.53 -17.92 -4.32
N VAL A 88 10.43 -17.18 -3.21
CA VAL A 88 9.58 -16.00 -3.06
C VAL A 88 10.47 -14.86 -2.57
N GLU A 89 10.62 -13.81 -3.36
CA GLU A 89 11.40 -12.61 -3.02
C GLU A 89 10.51 -11.36 -3.11
N ARG A 90 10.60 -10.47 -2.12
CA ARG A 90 9.97 -9.14 -2.18
C ARG A 90 10.95 -8.13 -2.79
N ARG A 91 10.45 -7.32 -3.71
CA ARG A 91 11.14 -6.15 -4.28
C ARG A 91 10.27 -4.90 -4.12
N PHE A 92 10.89 -3.74 -4.27
CA PHE A 92 10.17 -2.46 -4.26
C PHE A 92 10.11 -1.92 -5.69
N GLY A 93 8.89 -1.79 -6.21
CA GLY A 93 8.62 -1.24 -7.52
C GLY A 93 8.41 0.27 -7.42
N TYR A 94 9.42 1.05 -7.78
CA TYR A 94 9.26 2.52 -7.89
C TYR A 94 8.39 2.95 -9.08
N ALA A 95 8.08 2.04 -10.01
CA ALA A 95 7.34 2.35 -11.24
C ALA A 95 5.81 2.40 -11.05
N ASP A 96 5.28 1.60 -10.12
CA ASP A 96 3.83 1.47 -9.92
C ASP A 96 3.22 2.55 -9.00
N SER A 97 4.04 3.33 -8.27
CA SER A 97 3.57 4.47 -7.47
C SER A 97 3.02 5.62 -8.31
N VAL A 98 3.15 5.55 -9.64
CA VAL A 98 2.74 6.60 -10.58
C VAL A 98 1.33 6.35 -11.18
N ALA A 99 0.56 5.39 -10.64
CA ALA A 99 -0.85 5.25 -10.99
C ALA A 99 -1.69 6.39 -10.38
N ARG A 100 -1.47 7.62 -10.87
CA ARG A 100 -2.24 8.81 -10.49
C ARG A 100 -3.71 8.54 -10.69
N THR A 101 -4.52 8.78 -9.66
CA THR A 101 -5.98 8.66 -9.78
C THR A 101 -6.46 9.57 -10.91
N GLU A 102 -7.50 9.20 -11.67
CA GLU A 102 -8.10 10.04 -12.73
C GLU A 102 -8.48 11.46 -12.26
N ARG A 103 -8.68 11.64 -10.94
CA ARG A 103 -8.90 12.94 -10.31
C ARG A 103 -7.61 13.75 -10.17
N GLN A 104 -6.49 13.11 -9.82
CA GLN A 104 -5.17 13.77 -9.73
C GLN A 104 -4.67 14.19 -11.11
N THR A 105 -4.87 13.36 -12.14
CA THR A 105 -4.50 13.72 -13.52
C THR A 105 -5.28 14.94 -14.01
N ARG A 106 -6.61 14.95 -13.83
CA ARG A 106 -7.47 16.10 -14.16
C ARG A 106 -7.09 17.38 -13.41
N LEU A 107 -6.86 17.28 -12.09
CA LEU A 107 -6.43 18.44 -11.29
C LEU A 107 -5.04 18.94 -11.72
N GLY A 108 -4.11 18.04 -12.03
CA GLY A 108 -2.78 18.38 -12.52
C GLY A 108 -2.77 18.99 -13.93
N GLU A 109 -3.71 18.61 -14.79
CA GLU A 109 -3.93 19.25 -16.10
C GLU A 109 -4.48 20.67 -15.94
N ALA A 110 -5.52 20.85 -15.12
CA ALA A 110 -6.10 22.16 -14.83
C ALA A 110 -5.08 23.12 -14.20
N LEU A 111 -4.19 22.61 -13.34
CA LEU A 111 -3.11 23.41 -12.75
C LEU A 111 -2.11 23.88 -13.82
N ARG A 112 -1.68 22.97 -14.71
CA ARG A 112 -0.77 23.31 -15.82
C ARG A 112 -1.38 24.34 -16.76
N GLU A 113 -2.68 24.25 -17.03
CA GLU A 113 -3.39 25.23 -17.84
C GLU A 113 -3.41 26.62 -17.18
N ALA A 114 -3.74 26.68 -15.88
CA ALA A 114 -3.74 27.92 -15.11
C ALA A 114 -2.34 28.58 -15.04
N GLU A 115 -1.29 27.78 -14.83
CA GLU A 115 0.10 28.26 -14.85
C GLU A 115 0.55 28.73 -16.23
N GLY A 116 0.07 28.08 -17.30
CA GLY A 116 0.30 28.52 -18.67
C GLY A 116 -0.40 29.85 -18.99
N ALA A 117 -1.62 30.05 -18.47
CA ALA A 117 -2.33 31.31 -18.59
C ALA A 117 -1.63 32.45 -17.85
N LEU A 118 -1.17 32.21 -16.61
CA LEU A 118 -0.39 33.19 -15.83
C LEU A 118 0.89 33.60 -16.56
N ARG A 119 1.65 32.65 -17.11
CA ARG A 119 2.86 32.95 -17.91
C ARG A 119 2.57 33.85 -19.11
N ARG A 120 1.43 33.68 -19.78
CA ARG A 120 1.02 34.55 -20.91
C ARG A 120 0.67 35.96 -20.44
N LEU A 121 0.00 36.08 -19.29
CA LEU A 121 -0.33 37.38 -18.70
C LEU A 121 0.93 38.12 -18.23
N ASP A 122 1.87 37.42 -17.59
CA ASP A 122 3.14 38.03 -17.16
C ASP A 122 3.95 38.52 -18.36
N ALA A 123 4.03 37.74 -19.45
CA ALA A 123 4.66 38.19 -20.69
C ALA A 123 3.94 39.41 -21.30
N ALA A 124 2.61 39.47 -21.27
CA ALA A 124 1.86 40.64 -21.75
C ALA A 124 2.11 41.89 -20.88
N CYS A 125 2.24 41.70 -19.57
CA CYS A 125 2.63 42.75 -18.64
C CYS A 125 4.05 43.27 -18.92
N GLU A 126 5.03 42.39 -19.13
CA GLU A 126 6.40 42.78 -19.49
C GLU A 126 6.45 43.61 -20.78
N VAL A 127 5.63 43.29 -21.78
CA VAL A 127 5.51 44.10 -23.01
C VAL A 127 4.99 45.50 -22.71
N ILE A 128 3.97 45.63 -21.86
CA ILE A 128 3.45 46.94 -21.45
C ILE A 128 4.51 47.75 -20.69
N ASP A 129 5.28 47.11 -19.80
CA ASP A 129 6.35 47.78 -19.06
C ASP A 129 7.45 48.30 -20.00
N ALA A 130 7.81 47.50 -21.02
CA ALA A 130 8.75 47.91 -22.05
C ALA A 130 8.21 49.09 -22.89
N GLU A 131 6.91 49.09 -23.25
CA GLU A 131 6.27 50.22 -23.94
C GLU A 131 6.27 51.48 -23.06
N GLU A 132 5.94 51.37 -21.77
CA GLU A 132 5.96 52.51 -20.84
C GLU A 132 7.37 53.10 -20.69
N GLU A 133 8.41 52.27 -20.63
CA GLU A 133 9.80 52.71 -20.51
C GLU A 133 10.32 53.36 -21.79
N LEU A 134 9.93 52.85 -22.96
CA LEU A 134 10.22 53.49 -24.26
C LEU A 134 9.57 54.88 -24.34
N LEU A 135 8.31 55.01 -23.91
CA LEU A 135 7.62 56.30 -23.87
C LEU A 135 8.31 57.28 -22.90
N ARG A 136 8.76 56.81 -21.73
CA ARG A 136 9.55 57.64 -20.79
C ARG A 136 10.86 58.13 -21.38
N THR A 137 11.60 57.24 -22.01
CA THR A 137 12.91 57.54 -22.62
C THR A 137 12.73 58.56 -23.75
N ASN A 138 11.72 58.38 -24.60
CA ASN A 138 11.41 59.32 -25.69
C ASN A 138 10.97 60.70 -25.19
N CYS A 139 10.24 60.79 -24.06
CA CYS A 139 9.90 62.06 -23.43
C CYS A 139 11.14 62.83 -22.93
N SER A 140 12.18 62.14 -22.44
CA SER A 140 13.40 62.78 -21.93
C SER A 140 14.34 63.31 -23.03
N ALA A 141 14.28 62.74 -24.23
CA ALA A 141 15.17 63.08 -25.34
C ALA A 141 14.67 64.25 -26.22
N GLY A 142 13.39 64.63 -26.11
CA GLY A 142 12.71 65.60 -26.98
C GLY A 142 12.89 67.09 -26.63
N GLY A 143 14.04 67.50 -26.09
CA GLY A 143 14.28 68.85 -25.55
C GLY A 143 14.34 70.03 -26.55
N GLY A 144 13.76 69.91 -27.76
CA GLY A 144 13.95 70.90 -28.84
C GLY A 144 12.75 71.20 -29.75
N ALA A 145 11.52 70.78 -29.42
CA ALA A 145 10.35 71.04 -30.27
C ALA A 145 9.59 72.34 -29.90
N ALA A 146 9.06 73.03 -30.92
CA ALA A 146 8.28 74.27 -30.77
C ALA A 146 7.04 74.09 -29.86
N LEU A 147 6.69 75.14 -29.10
CA LEU A 147 5.67 75.12 -28.03
C LEU A 147 4.29 74.59 -28.46
N SER A 148 3.91 74.72 -29.73
CA SER A 148 2.66 74.17 -30.30
C SER A 148 2.75 72.67 -30.56
N ALA A 149 3.85 72.19 -31.16
CA ALA A 149 4.12 70.77 -31.36
C ALA A 149 4.27 70.02 -30.03
N ALA A 150 4.79 70.69 -29.00
CA ALA A 150 4.94 70.14 -27.66
C ALA A 150 3.59 69.84 -26.98
N ARG A 151 2.54 70.64 -27.24
CA ARG A 151 1.19 70.41 -26.67
C ARG A 151 0.50 69.19 -27.29
N GLU A 152 0.58 69.02 -28.61
CA GLU A 152 0.01 67.87 -29.31
C GLU A 152 0.73 66.56 -28.96
N LEU A 153 2.07 66.58 -28.86
CA LEU A 153 2.87 65.46 -28.36
C LEU A 153 2.49 65.08 -26.92
N THR A 154 2.35 66.07 -26.03
CA THR A 154 1.99 65.80 -24.63
C THR A 154 0.59 65.18 -24.51
N ALA A 155 -0.38 65.63 -25.32
CA ALA A 155 -1.73 65.05 -25.35
C ALA A 155 -1.71 63.60 -25.84
N PHE A 156 -0.98 63.32 -26.93
CA PHE A 156 -0.79 61.97 -27.45
C PHE A 156 -0.15 61.02 -26.42
N TYR A 157 0.89 61.48 -25.72
CA TYR A 157 1.53 60.68 -24.65
C TYR A 157 0.59 60.40 -23.48
N ALA A 158 -0.19 61.39 -23.04
CA ALA A 158 -1.15 61.21 -21.94
C ALA A 158 -2.24 60.20 -22.31
N GLU A 159 -2.75 60.24 -23.54
CA GLU A 159 -3.76 59.30 -24.03
C GLU A 159 -3.21 57.87 -24.14
N ARG A 160 -2.02 57.70 -24.75
CA ARG A 160 -1.38 56.39 -24.91
C ARG A 160 -1.03 55.77 -23.57
N LEU A 161 -0.47 56.54 -22.64
CA LEU A 161 -0.17 56.08 -21.28
C LEU A 161 -1.45 55.69 -20.53
N GLY A 162 -2.53 56.46 -20.71
CA GLY A 162 -3.84 56.14 -20.13
C GLY A 162 -4.46 54.86 -20.69
N GLU A 163 -4.22 54.52 -21.96
CA GLU A 163 -4.61 53.23 -22.55
C GLU A 163 -3.79 52.06 -21.96
N LEU A 164 -2.46 52.21 -21.90
CA LEU A 164 -1.55 51.19 -21.35
C LEU A 164 -1.85 50.89 -19.88
N LYS A 165 -2.08 51.93 -19.06
CA LYS A 165 -2.47 51.78 -17.65
C LYS A 165 -3.79 51.03 -17.48
N ARG A 166 -4.79 51.32 -18.32
CA ARG A 166 -6.09 50.61 -18.28
C ARG A 166 -5.94 49.13 -18.66
N ARG A 167 -5.13 48.82 -19.68
CA ARG A 167 -4.82 47.44 -20.05
C ARG A 167 -4.06 46.70 -18.95
N ARG A 168 -3.08 47.37 -18.33
CA ARG A 168 -2.32 46.82 -17.19
C ARG A 168 -3.23 46.43 -16.03
N ILE A 169 -4.15 47.31 -15.64
CA ILE A 169 -5.11 47.04 -14.56
C ILE A 169 -5.98 45.82 -14.90
N ALA A 170 -6.49 45.73 -16.14
CA ALA A 170 -7.30 44.58 -16.56
C ALA A 170 -6.52 43.25 -16.51
N LEU A 171 -5.26 43.25 -17.00
CA LEU A 171 -4.39 42.07 -16.94
C LEU A 171 -4.01 41.69 -15.50
N ASP A 172 -3.80 42.68 -14.62
CA ASP A 172 -3.50 42.46 -13.20
C ASP A 172 -4.70 41.84 -12.46
N ASP A 173 -5.92 42.26 -12.78
CA ASP A 173 -7.16 41.68 -12.24
C ASP A 173 -7.31 40.21 -12.70
N GLU A 174 -7.11 39.93 -13.99
CA GLU A 174 -7.11 38.56 -14.51
C GLU A 174 -6.03 37.70 -13.85
N ARG A 175 -4.81 38.23 -13.69
CA ARG A 175 -3.70 37.54 -13.02
C ARG A 175 -4.05 37.21 -11.57
N ARG A 176 -4.71 38.12 -10.86
CA ARG A 176 -5.16 37.87 -9.48
C ARG A 176 -6.14 36.70 -9.41
N THR A 177 -7.17 36.70 -10.26
CA THR A 177 -8.17 35.61 -10.28
C THR A 177 -7.55 34.25 -10.62
N LEU A 178 -6.64 34.20 -11.60
CA LEU A 178 -5.91 32.98 -11.95
C LEU A 178 -4.95 32.52 -10.85
N THR A 179 -4.34 33.46 -10.11
CA THR A 179 -3.47 33.14 -8.97
C THR A 179 -4.27 32.50 -7.84
N GLU A 180 -5.45 33.05 -7.52
CA GLU A 180 -6.37 32.47 -6.55
C GLU A 180 -6.83 31.07 -6.98
N ARG A 181 -7.16 30.90 -8.28
CA ARG A 181 -7.51 29.60 -8.85
C ARG A 181 -6.36 28.60 -8.75
N ARG A 182 -5.15 28.98 -9.12
CA ARG A 182 -3.93 28.16 -8.98
C ARG A 182 -3.73 27.69 -7.54
N GLN A 183 -3.86 28.59 -6.57
CA GLN A 183 -3.74 28.24 -5.14
C GLN A 183 -4.85 27.29 -4.67
N SER A 184 -6.09 27.42 -5.19
CA SER A 184 -7.17 26.48 -4.87
C SER A 184 -6.86 25.08 -5.41
N LEU A 185 -6.43 24.98 -6.67
CA LEU A 185 -6.07 23.71 -7.33
C LEU A 185 -4.88 23.04 -6.64
N GLN A 186 -3.87 23.82 -6.21
CA GLN A 186 -2.74 23.29 -5.44
C GLN A 186 -3.18 22.74 -4.08
N ARG A 187 -4.11 23.39 -3.39
CA ARG A 187 -4.67 22.89 -2.12
C ARG A 187 -5.49 21.62 -2.32
N GLU A 188 -6.34 21.58 -3.35
CA GLU A 188 -7.10 20.38 -3.71
C GLU A 188 -6.16 19.23 -4.08
N LEU A 189 -5.11 19.51 -4.86
CA LEU A 189 -4.11 18.51 -5.21
C LEU A 189 -3.31 18.04 -3.98
N ALA A 190 -3.00 18.91 -3.03
CA ALA A 190 -2.34 18.52 -1.78
C ALA A 190 -3.25 17.65 -0.89
N GLN A 191 -4.56 17.93 -0.85
CA GLN A 191 -5.53 17.10 -0.14
C GLN A 191 -5.70 15.72 -0.78
N VAL A 192 -5.64 15.64 -2.12
CA VAL A 192 -5.75 14.38 -2.86
C VAL A 192 -4.41 13.63 -2.94
N GLY A 193 -3.29 14.36 -2.93
CA GLY A 193 -1.92 13.86 -3.02
C GLY A 193 -1.27 13.55 -1.67
N GLY A 194 -1.89 13.95 -0.56
CA GLY A 194 -1.48 13.53 0.79
C GLY A 194 -1.72 12.05 1.10
N ARG A 195 -2.18 11.26 0.13
CA ARG A 195 -2.23 9.80 0.19
C ARG A 195 -1.07 9.23 -0.62
N ASP A 196 0.09 9.20 0.03
CA ASP A 196 1.19 8.26 -0.15
C ASP A 196 1.60 7.92 -1.59
N ASP A 197 2.52 8.70 -2.14
CA ASP A 197 3.47 8.28 -3.20
C ASP A 197 4.48 7.24 -2.65
N LEU A 198 4.03 6.32 -1.78
CA LEU A 198 4.89 5.27 -1.25
C LEU A 198 5.11 4.22 -2.36
N PRO A 199 6.36 3.75 -2.55
CA PRO A 199 6.65 2.76 -3.58
C PRO A 199 5.86 1.48 -3.29
N MET A 200 5.06 1.05 -4.26
CA MET A 200 4.32 -0.21 -4.12
C MET A 200 5.31 -1.37 -4.06
N SER A 201 4.96 -2.38 -3.28
CA SER A 201 5.76 -3.60 -3.20
C SER A 201 5.45 -4.52 -4.37
N GLU A 202 6.48 -5.19 -4.84
CA GLU A 202 6.42 -6.23 -5.85
C GLU A 202 6.88 -7.54 -5.22
N VAL A 203 6.27 -8.66 -5.59
CA VAL A 203 6.70 -9.98 -5.14
C VAL A 203 7.02 -10.81 -6.37
N GLU A 204 8.26 -11.29 -6.44
CA GLU A 204 8.74 -12.22 -7.45
C GLU A 204 8.63 -13.65 -6.91
N VAL A 205 7.92 -14.51 -7.63
CA VAL A 205 7.82 -15.93 -7.31
C VAL A 205 8.38 -16.75 -8.46
N ARG A 206 9.43 -17.51 -8.19
CA ARG A 206 9.97 -18.47 -9.15
C ARG A 206 9.23 -19.79 -9.02
N VAL A 207 8.66 -20.25 -10.11
CA VAL A 207 7.94 -21.52 -10.21
C VAL A 207 8.54 -22.38 -11.30
N GLU A 208 8.57 -23.69 -11.06
CA GLU A 208 9.03 -24.68 -12.03
C GLU A 208 7.88 -25.63 -12.36
N ALA A 209 7.47 -25.63 -13.62
CA ALA A 209 6.38 -26.46 -14.12
C ALA A 209 6.92 -27.53 -15.09
N PRO A 210 6.71 -28.84 -14.84
CA PRO A 210 7.16 -29.91 -15.73
C PRO A 210 6.41 -29.93 -17.07
N ALA A 211 5.21 -29.37 -17.14
CA ALA A 211 4.41 -29.24 -18.36
C ALA A 211 3.60 -27.93 -18.34
N PRO A 212 3.13 -27.42 -19.50
CA PRO A 212 2.32 -26.21 -19.53
C PRO A 212 1.03 -26.40 -18.73
N CYS A 213 0.79 -25.56 -17.74
CA CYS A 213 -0.35 -25.71 -16.84
C CYS A 213 -0.98 -24.37 -16.48
N ARG A 214 -2.27 -24.39 -16.16
CA ARG A 214 -2.93 -23.26 -15.51
C ARG A 214 -2.77 -23.38 -14.00
N ALA A 215 -2.30 -22.31 -13.38
CA ALA A 215 -2.06 -22.23 -11.96
C ALA A 215 -2.92 -21.13 -11.35
N ARG A 216 -3.56 -21.42 -10.22
CA ARG A 216 -4.23 -20.42 -9.40
C ARG A 216 -3.37 -20.11 -8.18
N PHE A 217 -3.12 -18.83 -7.97
CA PHE A 217 -2.36 -18.32 -6.83
C PHE A 217 -3.28 -17.54 -5.91
N ALA A 218 -3.10 -17.75 -4.61
CA ALA A 218 -3.73 -16.98 -3.55
C ALA A 218 -2.64 -16.45 -2.62
N LEU A 219 -2.43 -15.14 -2.66
CA LEU A 219 -1.50 -14.43 -1.79
C LEU A 219 -2.28 -13.94 -0.58
N THR A 220 -1.84 -14.31 0.62
CA THR A 220 -2.40 -13.82 1.87
C THR A 220 -1.32 -13.12 2.67
N TYR A 221 -1.62 -11.92 3.16
CA TYR A 221 -0.66 -11.15 3.92
C TYR A 221 -1.32 -10.15 4.86
N TYR A 222 -0.57 -9.71 5.86
CA TYR A 222 -0.96 -8.69 6.82
C TYR A 222 -0.42 -7.33 6.40
N VAL A 223 -1.26 -6.31 6.51
CA VAL A 223 -0.97 -4.94 6.10
C VAL A 223 -1.34 -4.01 7.25
N ARG A 224 -0.44 -3.08 7.58
CA ARG A 224 -0.68 -2.04 8.58
C ARG A 224 -1.42 -0.85 7.97
N HIS A 225 -1.89 0.07 8.81
CA HIS A 225 -2.60 1.28 8.36
C HIS A 225 -3.96 1.04 7.69
N ALA A 226 -4.59 -0.10 7.95
CA ALA A 226 -6.02 -0.31 7.79
C ALA A 226 -6.56 -0.94 9.06
N GLY A 227 -7.83 -0.69 9.38
CA GLY A 227 -8.43 -1.28 10.56
C GLY A 227 -9.83 -0.78 10.78
N TRP A 228 -10.40 -1.21 11.90
CA TRP A 228 -11.70 -0.73 12.34
C TRP A 228 -11.75 -0.57 13.85
N PHE A 229 -12.64 0.31 14.31
CA PHE A 229 -12.94 0.45 15.73
C PHE A 229 -14.44 0.56 15.96
N PRO A 230 -14.95 -0.01 17.07
CA PRO A 230 -16.36 0.07 17.41
C PRO A 230 -16.71 1.48 17.90
N SER A 231 -17.91 1.95 17.55
CA SER A 231 -18.56 3.10 18.19
C SER A 231 -20.00 2.75 18.56
N TYR A 232 -20.50 3.43 19.58
CA TYR A 232 -21.82 3.18 20.13
C TYR A 232 -22.57 4.51 20.23
N ASP A 233 -23.75 4.58 19.62
CA ASP A 233 -24.68 5.69 19.85
C ASP A 233 -25.71 5.22 20.88
N LEU A 234 -25.93 6.02 21.92
CA LEU A 234 -27.00 5.83 22.89
C LEU A 234 -28.15 6.77 22.55
N ARG A 235 -29.36 6.24 22.40
CA ARG A 235 -30.58 7.02 22.18
C ARG A 235 -31.58 6.70 23.27
N SER A 236 -32.19 7.75 23.84
CA SER A 236 -33.26 7.61 24.81
C SER A 236 -34.40 8.56 24.45
N GLU A 237 -35.61 8.02 24.39
CA GLU A 237 -36.84 8.77 24.12
C GLU A 237 -37.59 9.16 25.41
N GLY A 238 -36.95 9.02 26.58
CA GLY A 238 -37.49 9.43 27.88
C GLY A 238 -37.31 8.39 28.99
N LEU A 239 -37.71 8.77 30.22
CA LEU A 239 -37.51 7.97 31.44
C LEU A 239 -38.28 6.64 31.48
N SER A 240 -39.31 6.51 30.65
CA SER A 240 -40.18 5.33 30.58
C SER A 240 -39.89 4.42 29.38
N HIS A 241 -38.90 4.76 28.55
CA HIS A 241 -38.55 4.00 27.35
C HIS A 241 -37.18 3.34 27.54
N PRO A 242 -36.98 2.12 27.01
CA PRO A 242 -35.67 1.48 27.03
C PRO A 242 -34.66 2.30 26.23
N VAL A 243 -33.41 2.34 26.70
CA VAL A 243 -32.31 2.99 25.98
C VAL A 243 -31.94 2.13 24.78
N GLU A 244 -31.92 2.72 23.58
CA GLU A 244 -31.45 2.08 22.36
C GLU A 244 -29.93 2.26 22.24
N LEU A 245 -29.22 1.16 22.03
CA LEU A 245 -27.78 1.14 21.78
C LEU A 245 -27.54 0.75 20.32
N VAL A 246 -27.14 1.71 19.49
CA VAL A 246 -26.79 1.47 18.09
C VAL A 246 -25.31 1.19 17.98
N TYR A 247 -24.96 -0.01 17.53
CA TYR A 247 -23.58 -0.41 17.28
C TYR A 247 -23.13 -0.01 15.88
N LYS A 248 -21.98 0.64 15.81
CA LYS A 248 -21.36 1.11 14.56
C LYS A 248 -19.91 0.65 14.50
N ALA A 249 -19.41 0.50 13.28
CA ALA A 249 -18.01 0.25 13.01
C ALA A 249 -17.46 1.40 12.17
N HIS A 250 -16.43 2.07 12.68
CA HIS A 250 -15.63 2.98 11.87
C HIS A 250 -14.53 2.17 11.20
N VAL A 251 -14.53 2.18 9.88
CA VAL A 251 -13.51 1.50 9.05
C VAL A 251 -12.62 2.56 8.43
N PHE A 252 -11.32 2.32 8.44
CA PHE A 252 -10.34 3.17 7.76
C PHE A 252 -9.33 2.34 6.99
N GLN A 253 -8.79 2.93 5.93
CA GLN A 253 -7.82 2.28 5.06
C GLN A 253 -6.88 3.33 4.46
N HIS A 254 -5.58 3.11 4.65
CA HIS A 254 -4.47 3.92 4.15
C HIS A 254 -3.34 3.02 3.67
N THR A 255 -3.70 1.95 2.94
CA THR A 255 -2.73 0.91 2.56
C THR A 255 -2.14 1.14 1.18
N GLY A 256 -2.63 2.13 0.43
CA GLY A 256 -2.26 2.37 -0.96
C GLY A 256 -2.85 1.37 -1.95
N GLU A 257 -3.52 0.31 -1.47
CA GLU A 257 -4.20 -0.65 -2.33
C GLU A 257 -5.64 -0.26 -2.60
N ARG A 258 -6.17 -0.65 -3.76
CA ARG A 258 -7.56 -0.43 -4.10
C ARG A 258 -8.40 -1.66 -3.75
N TRP A 259 -9.46 -1.46 -2.98
CA TRP A 259 -10.40 -2.51 -2.56
C TRP A 259 -11.77 -2.24 -3.18
N ASP A 260 -11.97 -2.65 -4.44
CA ASP A 260 -13.26 -2.55 -5.12
C ASP A 260 -14.05 -3.87 -4.93
N ASP A 261 -15.28 -3.79 -4.42
CA ASP A 261 -16.22 -4.92 -4.27
C ASP A 261 -15.64 -6.17 -3.57
N VAL A 262 -14.98 -5.96 -2.43
CA VAL A 262 -14.30 -7.03 -1.68
C VAL A 262 -15.17 -7.61 -0.57
N ALA A 263 -15.04 -8.91 -0.31
CA ALA A 263 -15.66 -9.54 0.84
C ALA A 263 -14.95 -9.09 2.14
N LEU A 264 -15.60 -8.19 2.88
CA LEU A 264 -15.03 -7.54 4.06
C LEU A 264 -15.57 -8.15 5.36
N THR A 265 -14.66 -8.62 6.22
CA THR A 265 -14.96 -9.19 7.53
C THR A 265 -14.36 -8.32 8.63
N LEU A 266 -15.11 -7.99 9.67
CA LEU A 266 -14.61 -7.27 10.84
C LEU A 266 -14.31 -8.25 11.98
N SER A 267 -13.10 -8.18 12.53
CA SER A 267 -12.71 -8.97 13.69
C SER A 267 -12.16 -8.08 14.80
N SER A 268 -12.63 -8.27 16.02
CA SER A 268 -12.10 -7.60 17.22
C SER A 268 -10.84 -8.30 17.77
N SER A 269 -10.37 -9.35 17.12
CA SER A 269 -9.10 -10.01 17.45
C SER A 269 -7.92 -9.15 17.00
N ASP A 270 -6.83 -9.19 17.75
CA ASP A 270 -5.55 -8.65 17.31
C ASP A 270 -4.63 -9.83 16.94
N PRO A 271 -4.30 -10.03 15.65
CA PRO A 271 -3.39 -11.10 15.22
C PRO A 271 -1.95 -10.91 15.69
N SER A 272 -1.58 -9.68 16.07
CA SER A 272 -0.25 -9.32 16.54
C SER A 272 -0.11 -9.48 18.06
N LEU A 273 -1.23 -9.50 18.79
CA LEU A 273 -1.24 -9.70 20.24
C LEU A 273 -1.15 -11.20 20.56
N GLY A 274 -0.21 -11.56 21.43
CA GLY A 274 -0.16 -12.91 21.98
C GLY A 274 -1.43 -13.23 22.76
N ASN A 275 -1.98 -14.42 22.58
CA ASN A 275 -3.15 -14.92 23.32
C ASN A 275 -2.78 -15.25 24.78
N VAL A 276 -2.41 -14.25 25.57
CA VAL A 276 -2.21 -14.38 27.02
C VAL A 276 -3.38 -13.69 27.71
N ALA A 277 -4.21 -14.48 28.39
CA ALA A 277 -5.31 -13.93 29.16
C ALA A 277 -4.74 -12.99 30.25
N PRO A 278 -5.18 -11.73 30.34
CA PRO A 278 -4.71 -10.83 31.37
C PRO A 278 -5.17 -11.35 32.74
N GLN A 279 -4.29 -11.27 33.75
CA GLN A 279 -4.70 -11.56 35.12
C GLN A 279 -5.58 -10.41 35.63
N LEU A 280 -6.86 -10.71 35.86
CA LEU A 280 -7.82 -9.74 36.36
C LEU A 280 -7.53 -9.40 37.82
N LYS A 281 -7.16 -8.14 38.08
CA LYS A 281 -7.14 -7.59 39.44
C LYS A 281 -8.57 -7.35 39.91
N THR A 282 -8.92 -7.85 41.10
CA THR A 282 -10.18 -7.54 41.76
C THR A 282 -10.30 -6.04 41.99
N TYR A 283 -11.34 -5.41 41.43
CA TYR A 283 -11.65 -4.01 41.67
C TYR A 283 -12.64 -3.90 42.84
N TRP A 284 -12.15 -3.42 43.98
CA TRP A 284 -12.99 -3.09 45.13
C TRP A 284 -13.58 -1.70 44.92
N LEU A 285 -14.91 -1.60 44.88
CA LEU A 285 -15.62 -0.34 44.68
C LEU A 285 -15.53 0.50 45.96
N ASP A 286 -14.85 1.66 45.88
CA ASP A 286 -14.78 2.67 46.93
C ASP A 286 -14.74 4.08 46.31
N PHE A 287 -15.10 5.10 47.08
CA PHE A 287 -15.18 6.47 46.63
C PHE A 287 -13.79 7.01 46.28
N GLY A 288 -13.58 7.39 45.01
CA GLY A 288 -12.32 7.98 44.54
C GLY A 288 -11.25 6.97 44.08
N LEU A 289 -11.51 5.67 44.12
CA LEU A 289 -10.59 4.67 43.54
C LEU A 289 -10.76 4.59 42.02
N ALA A 290 -9.68 4.88 41.29
CA ALA A 290 -9.65 4.65 39.85
C ALA A 290 -9.77 3.14 39.54
N PRO A 291 -10.43 2.76 38.44
CA PRO A 291 -10.46 1.36 38.00
C PRO A 291 -9.04 0.83 37.79
N PRO A 292 -8.78 -0.46 38.09
CA PRO A 292 -7.47 -1.05 37.89
C PRO A 292 -7.09 -0.91 36.42
N ARG A 293 -5.96 -0.26 36.17
CA ARG A 293 -5.37 -0.23 34.84
C ARG A 293 -4.74 -1.60 34.59
N TYR A 294 -5.26 -2.29 33.59
CA TYR A 294 -4.61 -3.47 33.02
C TYR A 294 -3.50 -2.96 32.12
N ASP A 295 -2.26 -3.08 32.60
CA ASP A 295 -1.12 -3.04 31.69
C ASP A 295 -1.22 -4.31 30.85
N LEU A 296 -1.71 -4.18 29.62
CA LEU A 296 -1.75 -5.28 28.66
C LEU A 296 -0.36 -5.83 28.37
N GLY A 297 0.71 -5.17 28.87
CA GLY A 297 1.91 -5.85 29.28
C GLY A 297 2.40 -6.79 28.19
N VAL A 298 2.47 -6.30 26.96
CA VAL A 298 3.37 -6.87 25.95
C VAL A 298 4.79 -6.55 26.43
N ARG A 299 5.13 -7.06 27.61
CA ARG A 299 6.52 -7.32 27.97
C ARG A 299 6.92 -8.43 27.04
N ASP A 300 7.99 -8.19 26.30
CA ASP A 300 8.65 -9.11 25.39
C ASP A 300 8.66 -10.56 25.91
N ASN A 301 7.57 -11.29 25.73
CA ASN A 301 7.53 -12.72 25.96
C ASN A 301 8.12 -13.42 24.73
N ALA A 302 9.17 -12.81 24.16
CA ALA A 302 9.85 -13.27 22.99
C ALA A 302 11.05 -14.10 23.43
N VAL A 303 11.09 -15.34 22.98
CA VAL A 303 12.30 -16.14 23.06
C VAL A 303 13.10 -15.85 21.80
N ALA A 304 14.33 -15.40 22.02
CA ALA A 304 15.31 -15.23 20.97
C ALA A 304 16.43 -16.27 21.15
N GLY A 305 17.16 -16.54 20.09
CA GLY A 305 18.30 -17.43 20.19
C GLY A 305 18.90 -17.72 18.83
N ARG A 306 19.88 -18.61 18.81
CA ARG A 306 20.57 -19.06 17.61
C ARG A 306 20.42 -20.57 17.43
N VAL A 307 20.18 -21.00 16.20
CA VAL A 307 20.17 -22.40 15.80
C VAL A 307 21.43 -22.68 14.98
N THR A 308 22.21 -23.66 15.42
CA THR A 308 23.46 -24.07 14.75
C THR A 308 23.48 -25.56 14.45
N GLY A 309 24.27 -25.97 13.46
CA GLY A 309 24.57 -27.37 13.16
C GLY A 309 25.60 -27.95 14.13
N SER A 310 25.82 -29.26 14.05
CA SER A 310 26.85 -29.97 14.83
C SER A 310 28.29 -29.55 14.49
N ASP A 311 28.48 -28.91 13.35
CA ASP A 311 29.71 -28.28 12.87
C ASP A 311 29.93 -26.86 13.44
N GLY A 312 28.91 -26.29 14.09
CA GLY A 312 28.95 -24.93 14.64
C GLY A 312 28.52 -23.84 13.63
N GLU A 313 28.15 -24.22 12.41
CA GLU A 313 27.65 -23.28 11.40
C GLU A 313 26.20 -22.87 11.70
N PRO A 314 25.81 -21.60 11.42
CA PRO A 314 24.43 -21.17 11.58
C PRO A 314 23.52 -21.85 10.57
N LEU A 315 22.39 -22.38 11.04
CA LEU A 315 21.38 -22.97 10.16
C LEU A 315 20.40 -21.90 9.71
N VAL A 316 20.52 -21.49 8.44
CA VAL A 316 19.64 -20.53 7.78
C VAL A 316 18.38 -21.25 7.29
N GLY A 317 17.19 -20.73 7.59
CA GLY A 317 15.94 -21.38 7.15
C GLY A 317 15.41 -22.49 8.07
N ALA A 318 15.98 -22.67 9.26
CA ALA A 318 15.48 -23.60 10.27
C ALA A 318 14.12 -23.14 10.80
N THR A 319 13.17 -24.08 10.87
CA THR A 319 11.82 -23.82 11.36
C THR A 319 11.79 -23.96 12.88
N VAL A 320 11.37 -22.90 13.57
CA VAL A 320 11.15 -22.86 15.01
C VAL A 320 9.66 -22.73 15.26
N SER A 321 9.05 -23.74 15.88
CA SER A 321 7.60 -23.78 16.09
C SER A 321 7.21 -24.19 17.49
N LEU A 322 6.01 -23.79 17.91
CA LEU A 322 5.42 -24.28 19.14
C LEU A 322 4.65 -25.59 18.84
N PRO A 323 4.99 -26.72 19.48
CA PRO A 323 4.30 -27.98 19.26
C PRO A 323 2.79 -27.85 19.47
N GLY A 324 2.01 -28.27 18.47
CA GLY A 324 0.54 -28.23 18.54
C GLY A 324 -0.10 -26.85 18.26
N ARG A 325 0.67 -25.82 17.91
CA ARG A 325 0.14 -24.53 17.42
C ARG A 325 0.72 -24.18 16.05
N THR A 326 0.01 -23.34 15.30
CA THR A 326 0.48 -22.77 14.02
C THR A 326 1.44 -21.59 14.21
N LEU A 327 1.96 -21.40 15.42
CA LEU A 327 2.86 -20.31 15.77
C LEU A 327 4.31 -20.77 15.59
N GLY A 328 5.04 -20.08 14.71
CA GLY A 328 6.43 -20.39 14.44
C GLY A 328 7.12 -19.27 13.67
N THR A 329 8.44 -19.35 13.60
CA THR A 329 9.32 -18.42 12.89
C THR A 329 10.41 -19.22 12.19
N VAL A 330 11.16 -18.56 11.31
CA VAL A 330 12.27 -19.16 10.57
C VAL A 330 13.55 -18.41 10.95
N THR A 331 14.68 -19.11 11.00
CA THR A 331 15.98 -18.50 11.30
C THR A 331 16.51 -17.66 10.13
N ASP A 332 17.21 -16.58 10.46
CA ASP A 332 17.86 -15.68 9.50
C ASP A 332 19.23 -16.21 9.02
N VAL A 333 19.94 -15.38 8.24
CA VAL A 333 21.27 -15.70 7.66
C VAL A 333 22.34 -15.95 8.73
N ASP A 334 22.18 -15.38 9.93
CA ASP A 334 23.08 -15.60 11.06
C ASP A 334 22.63 -16.78 11.96
N GLY A 335 21.56 -17.49 11.56
CA GLY A 335 20.93 -18.58 12.32
C GLY A 335 20.12 -18.09 13.51
N ARG A 336 19.82 -16.79 13.61
CA ARG A 336 19.08 -16.22 14.74
C ARG A 336 17.58 -16.31 14.49
N TYR A 337 16.83 -16.44 15.58
CA TYR A 337 15.38 -16.40 15.56
C TYR A 337 14.85 -15.54 16.71
N ARG A 338 13.63 -15.04 16.53
CA ARG A 338 12.85 -14.40 17.59
C ARG A 338 11.39 -14.81 17.43
N LEU A 339 10.84 -15.42 18.48
CA LEU A 339 9.46 -15.91 18.48
C LEU A 339 8.76 -15.43 19.75
N THR A 340 7.68 -14.67 19.58
CA THR A 340 6.82 -14.27 20.69
C THR A 340 6.00 -15.46 21.15
N LEU A 341 6.18 -15.85 22.41
CA LEU A 341 5.54 -16.99 23.02
C LEU A 341 4.32 -16.59 23.84
N PRO A 342 3.26 -17.39 23.80
CA PRO A 342 2.18 -17.32 24.77
C PRO A 342 2.67 -17.80 26.14
N GLY A 343 2.12 -17.28 27.24
CA GLY A 343 2.58 -17.54 28.61
C GLY A 343 2.45 -19.00 29.09
N ASP A 344 1.83 -19.88 28.30
CA ASP A 344 1.68 -21.31 28.55
C ASP A 344 2.59 -22.20 27.69
N ALA A 345 3.45 -21.58 26.88
CA ALA A 345 4.44 -22.30 26.09
C ALA A 345 5.49 -22.94 27.00
N SER A 346 5.53 -24.28 27.02
CA SER A 346 6.50 -25.05 27.81
C SER A 346 7.72 -25.49 26.99
N GLU A 347 7.55 -25.75 25.68
CA GLU A 347 8.60 -26.27 24.81
C GLU A 347 8.55 -25.67 23.40
N LEU A 348 9.72 -25.55 22.76
CA LEU A 348 9.88 -25.20 21.34
C LEU A 348 10.43 -26.39 20.55
N SER A 349 9.91 -26.57 19.33
CA SER A 349 10.38 -27.57 18.36
C SER A 349 11.19 -26.88 17.27
N PHE A 350 12.40 -27.37 17.06
CA PHE A 350 13.34 -26.91 16.05
C PHE A 350 13.48 -28.01 14.99
N SER A 351 13.23 -27.69 13.73
CA SER A 351 13.34 -28.64 12.62
C SER A 351 13.98 -27.98 11.41
N TYR A 352 14.88 -28.72 10.75
CA TYR A 352 15.53 -28.29 9.53
C TYR A 352 15.75 -29.51 8.61
N VAL A 353 15.71 -29.30 7.30
CA VAL A 353 15.82 -30.40 6.32
C VAL A 353 17.18 -31.07 6.46
N GLY A 354 17.20 -32.40 6.65
CA GLY A 354 18.44 -33.17 6.87
C GLY A 354 18.91 -33.26 8.33
N TYR A 355 18.16 -32.71 9.29
CA TYR A 355 18.49 -32.74 10.72
C TYR A 355 17.36 -33.37 11.54
N GLU A 356 17.71 -34.00 12.65
CA GLU A 356 16.74 -34.55 13.60
C GLU A 356 15.98 -33.41 14.29
N PRO A 357 14.63 -33.46 14.37
CA PRO A 357 13.86 -32.44 15.07
C PRO A 357 14.11 -32.51 16.58
N VAL A 358 14.51 -31.38 17.17
CA VAL A 358 14.81 -31.29 18.61
C VAL A 358 13.74 -30.46 19.31
N ARG A 359 13.24 -30.99 20.44
CA ARG A 359 12.36 -30.24 21.36
C ARG A 359 13.15 -29.75 22.55
N ARG A 360 12.99 -28.48 22.91
CA ARG A 360 13.66 -27.87 24.07
C ARG A 360 12.66 -27.15 24.97
N PRO A 361 12.74 -27.34 26.30
CA PRO A 361 11.93 -26.59 27.24
C PRO A 361 12.37 -25.11 27.27
N ILE A 362 11.40 -24.22 27.43
CA ILE A 362 11.64 -22.78 27.51
C ILE A 362 12.10 -22.44 28.93
N ALA A 363 13.40 -22.19 29.10
CA ALA A 363 14.01 -21.90 30.40
C ALA A 363 14.31 -20.39 30.62
N GLY A 364 14.15 -19.54 29.60
CA GLY A 364 14.44 -18.11 29.66
C GLY A 364 14.16 -17.38 28.34
N SER A 365 14.52 -16.09 28.27
CA SER A 365 14.35 -15.23 27.08
C SER A 365 15.34 -15.52 25.96
N THR A 366 16.43 -16.24 26.26
CA THR A 366 17.44 -16.68 25.29
C THR A 366 17.53 -18.20 25.27
N LEU A 367 17.40 -18.82 24.09
CA LEU A 367 17.47 -20.28 23.93
C LEU A 367 18.25 -20.64 22.66
N ASP A 368 19.52 -21.02 22.84
CA ASP A 368 20.36 -21.49 21.73
C ASP A 368 20.23 -23.01 21.58
N VAL A 369 20.20 -23.49 20.34
CA VAL A 369 19.95 -24.91 20.03
C VAL A 369 20.92 -25.40 18.95
N VAL A 370 21.50 -26.57 19.20
CA VAL A 370 22.31 -27.30 18.24
C VAL A 370 21.49 -28.45 17.67
N LEU A 371 21.29 -28.47 16.35
CA LEU A 371 20.65 -29.59 15.64
C LEU A 371 21.71 -30.61 15.20
N ARG A 372 21.35 -31.90 15.26
CA ARG A 372 22.20 -33.01 14.80
C ARG A 372 21.70 -33.49 13.44
N GLU A 373 22.64 -33.78 12.54
CA GLU A 373 22.32 -34.34 11.23
C GLU A 373 21.62 -35.69 11.37
N ASP A 374 20.53 -35.87 10.64
CA ASP A 374 19.82 -37.14 10.57
C ASP A 374 20.52 -38.04 9.54
N ARG A 375 21.30 -39.01 10.04
CA ARG A 375 22.06 -39.95 9.20
C ARG A 375 21.20 -41.03 8.55
N THR A 376 19.88 -40.97 8.70
CA THR A 376 18.95 -42.03 8.27
C THR A 376 18.30 -41.78 6.90
N CYS A 377 18.53 -40.62 6.26
CA CYS A 377 17.97 -40.25 4.95
C CYS A 377 18.84 -40.65 3.73
N LEU A 378 19.79 -41.59 3.86
CA LEU A 378 20.70 -41.98 2.77
C LEU A 378 20.61 -43.45 2.31
N ASP A 379 19.60 -44.22 2.75
CA ASP A 379 19.38 -45.60 2.29
C ASP A 379 18.05 -45.77 1.52
N GLU A 380 17.95 -45.13 0.35
CA GLU A 380 16.96 -45.43 -0.70
C GLU A 380 17.55 -44.87 -2.01
N VAL A 381 17.82 -45.56 -3.12
CA VAL A 381 17.42 -46.86 -3.67
C VAL A 381 18.56 -47.28 -4.62
N VAL A 382 19.11 -48.49 -4.50
CA VAL A 382 19.89 -49.12 -5.59
C VAL A 382 19.08 -50.32 -6.11
N VAL A 383 18.29 -50.09 -7.15
CA VAL A 383 17.79 -51.19 -7.99
C VAL A 383 18.96 -51.63 -8.87
N THR A 384 19.46 -52.84 -8.66
CA THR A 384 20.32 -53.51 -9.64
C THR A 384 19.45 -54.44 -10.50
N ALA A 385 19.43 -54.09 -11.79
CA ALA A 385 19.14 -54.84 -13.03
C ALA A 385 18.06 -55.94 -13.03
#